data_AF-A0A8X6ISW7-F1
#
_entry.id   AF-A0A8X6ISW7-F1
#
_cell.length_a   1.000
_cell.length_b   1.000
_cell.length_c   1.000
_cell.angle_alpha   90.00
_cell.angle_beta   90.00
_cell.angle_gamma   90.00
#
_symmetry.space_group_name_H-M   'P 1'
#
loop_
_entity.id
_entity.type
_entity.pdbx_description
1 polymer ?
#
loop_
_entity_poly.entity_id
_entity_poly.type
_entity_poly.pdbx_seq_one_letter_code
_entity_poly.pdbx_strand_id
1 'polypeptide(L)'
;EVLKVLGLQYDIKFPENNAYGDELPNGTWTGMISMLQKEAANLAFTYISITQERSKVVGFSKTYSYSARTTENSRLLCHSSNYFQVFFFNL
;
A
#
# COMPACT_ATOMS: atom_id res chain seq x y z
N GLU A 1 -1.84 10.20 16.04
CA GLU A 1 -1.38 9.30 17.12
C GLU A 1 0.02 8.74 16.85
N VAL A 2 0.21 7.72 16.00
CA VAL A 2 1.51 6.98 15.87
C VAL A 2 2.74 7.86 15.59
N LEU A 3 2.68 8.77 14.61
CA LEU A 3 3.84 9.59 14.24
C LEU A 3 4.21 10.65 15.30
N LYS A 4 3.21 11.15 16.03
CA LYS A 4 3.44 12.09 17.15
C LYS A 4 4.15 11.41 18.31
N VAL A 5 3.81 10.15 18.59
CA VAL A 5 4.45 9.35 19.65
C VAL A 5 5.91 9.04 19.32
N LEU A 6 6.26 8.89 18.04
CA LEU A 6 7.64 8.63 17.62
C LEU A 6 8.53 9.88 17.55
N GLY A 7 7.97 11.09 17.75
CA GLY A 7 8.72 12.35 17.70
C GLY A 7 9.31 12.66 16.32
N LEU A 8 8.82 12.01 15.26
CA LEU A 8 9.34 12.16 13.91
C LEU A 8 8.74 13.40 13.25
N GLN A 9 9.58 14.21 12.62
CA GLN A 9 9.11 15.22 11.66
C GLN A 9 8.62 14.49 10.41
N TYR A 10 7.42 14.83 9.95
CA TYR A 10 6.83 14.25 8.76
C TYR A 10 6.28 15.35 7.85
N ASP A 11 6.38 15.12 6.55
CA ASP A 11 5.73 15.91 5.53
C ASP A 11 4.76 15.00 4.75
N ILE A 12 3.51 15.44 4.61
CA ILE A 12 2.47 14.64 3.95
C ILE A 12 2.43 15.04 2.48
N LYS A 13 2.74 14.07 1.61
CA LYS A 13 2.62 14.23 0.16
C LYS A 13 1.50 13.36 -0.37
N PHE A 14 0.74 13.93 -1.31
CA PHE A 14 -0.33 13.22 -2.01
C PHE A 14 0.19 12.75 -3.38
N PRO A 15 -0.13 11.51 -3.77
CA PRO A 15 0.20 11.01 -5.10
C PRO A 15 -0.62 11.73 -6.16
N GLU A 16 -0.07 11.82 -7.37
CA GLU A 16 -0.80 12.32 -8.53
C GLU A 16 -2.05 11.45 -8.76
N ASN A 17 -3.20 12.10 -8.98
CA ASN A 17 -4.50 11.47 -9.21
C ASN A 17 -5.01 10.57 -8.05
N ASN A 18 -4.48 10.72 -6.83
CA ASN A 18 -4.82 9.85 -5.69
C ASN A 18 -4.62 8.35 -5.97
N ALA A 19 -3.73 8.03 -6.93
CA ALA A 19 -3.50 6.65 -7.34
C ALA A 19 -2.70 5.87 -6.29
N TYR A 20 -3.07 4.61 -6.07
CA TYR A 20 -2.39 3.74 -5.13
C TYR A 20 -1.08 3.18 -5.71
N GLY A 21 -1.15 2.68 -6.95
CA GLY A 21 -0.03 2.13 -7.67
C GLY A 21 -0.46 0.92 -8.49
N ASP A 22 -0.48 1.14 -9.79
CA ASP A 22 -0.72 0.13 -10.81
C ASP A 22 0.54 -0.03 -11.65
N GLU A 23 0.84 -1.27 -12.02
CA GLU A 23 1.95 -1.59 -12.89
C GLU A 23 1.59 -1.18 -14.33
N LEU A 24 2.47 -0.42 -14.95
CA LEU A 24 2.39 -0.05 -16.35
C LEU A 24 3.06 -1.11 -17.22
N PRO A 25 2.74 -1.21 -18.53
CA PRO A 25 3.32 -2.22 -19.42
C PRO A 25 4.85 -2.18 -19.55
N ASN A 26 5.47 -1.07 -19.18
CA ASN A 26 6.92 -0.88 -19.14
C ASN A 26 7.57 -1.35 -17.82
N GLY A 27 6.80 -1.94 -16.90
CA GLY A 27 7.26 -2.38 -15.57
C GLY A 27 7.40 -1.27 -14.53
N THR A 28 7.06 -0.03 -14.89
CA THR A 28 7.05 1.09 -13.92
C THR A 28 5.71 1.16 -13.20
N TRP A 29 5.70 1.75 -12.01
CA TRP A 29 4.49 1.89 -11.20
C TRP A 29 3.99 3.33 -11.21
N THR A 30 2.69 3.50 -10.96
CA THR A 30 2.05 4.80 -10.74
C THR A 30 1.83 5.09 -9.25
N GLY A 31 1.26 6.25 -8.93
CA GLY A 31 0.72 6.54 -7.60
C GLY A 31 1.74 6.48 -6.47
N MET A 32 1.30 6.05 -5.29
CA MET A 32 2.16 5.95 -4.10
C MET A 32 3.32 4.98 -4.28
N ILE A 33 3.12 3.85 -4.99
CA ILE A 33 4.21 2.90 -5.25
C ILE A 33 5.34 3.58 -6.05
N SER A 34 4.99 4.40 -7.05
CA SER A 34 5.98 5.17 -7.82
C SER A 34 6.74 6.19 -6.98
N MET A 35 6.07 6.81 -5.99
CA MET A 35 6.69 7.78 -5.10
C MET A 35 7.70 7.12 -4.16
N LEU A 36 7.42 5.90 -3.71
CA LEU A 36 8.37 5.10 -2.92
C LEU A 36 9.58 4.69 -3.76
N GLN A 37 9.36 4.19 -4.98
CA GLN A 37 10.45 3.77 -5.88
C GLN A 37 11.37 4.93 -6.29
N LYS A 38 10.80 6.14 -6.42
CA LYS A 38 11.55 7.36 -6.77
C LYS A 38 12.10 8.10 -5.54
N GLU A 39 12.00 7.52 -4.35
CA GLU A 39 12.42 8.14 -3.08
C GLU A 39 11.76 9.51 -2.79
N ALA A 40 10.64 9.81 -3.45
CA ALA A 40 9.86 11.02 -3.23
C ALA A 40 9.10 10.99 -1.89
N ALA A 41 8.87 9.78 -1.36
CA ALA A 41 8.37 9.49 -0.03
C ALA A 41 9.09 8.27 0.55
N ASN A 42 9.32 8.25 1.86
CA ASN A 42 9.89 7.09 2.56
C ASN A 42 8.82 6.15 3.11
N LEU A 43 7.60 6.68 3.27
CA LEU A 43 6.47 6.00 3.89
C LEU A 43 5.19 6.25 3.10
N ALA A 44 4.44 5.19 2.83
CA ALA A 44 3.07 5.28 2.32
C ALA A 44 2.09 4.69 3.33
N PHE A 45 0.98 5.38 3.54
CA PHE A 45 -0.07 4.97 4.47
C PHE A 45 -1.42 4.96 3.77
N THR A 46 -1.99 3.78 3.56
CA THR A 46 -3.23 3.66 2.79
C THR A 46 -3.99 2.34 2.99
N TYR A 47 -5.21 2.30 2.43
CA TYR A 47 -6.05 1.10 2.38
C TYR A 47 -5.92 0.38 1.03
N ILE A 48 -4.77 -0.27 0.80
CA ILE A 48 -4.49 -1.00 -0.45
C ILE A 48 -4.36 -2.50 -0.19
N SER A 49 -4.81 -3.31 -1.15
CA SER A 49 -4.63 -4.76 -1.11
C SER A 49 -3.19 -5.17 -1.42
N ILE A 50 -2.67 -6.11 -0.61
CA ILE A 50 -1.40 -6.79 -0.82
C ILE A 50 -1.58 -7.78 -1.97
N THR A 51 -0.89 -7.55 -3.08
CA THR A 51 -0.83 -8.49 -4.21
C THR A 51 0.62 -8.93 -4.41
N GLN A 52 0.81 -10.12 -4.99
CA GLN A 52 2.15 -10.65 -5.25
C GLN A 52 2.99 -9.70 -6.10
N GLU A 53 2.38 -9.02 -7.06
CA GLU A 53 3.04 -8.04 -7.93
C GLU A 53 3.58 -6.86 -7.11
N ARG A 54 2.76 -6.28 -6.23
CA ARG A 54 3.17 -5.15 -5.38
C ARG A 54 4.24 -5.54 -4.39
N SER A 55 4.19 -6.75 -3.81
CA SER A 55 5.20 -7.23 -2.87
C SER A 55 6.58 -7.46 -3.49
N LYS A 56 6.71 -7.48 -4.83
CA LYS A 56 8.01 -7.55 -5.50
C LYS A 56 8.76 -6.21 -5.50
N VAL A 57 8.04 -5.09 -5.38
CA VAL A 57 8.60 -3.75 -5.56
C VAL A 57 8.60 -2.89 -4.30
N VAL A 58 7.79 -3.23 -3.30
CA VAL A 58 7.73 -2.51 -2.02
C VAL A 58 7.60 -3.47 -0.83
N GLY A 59 8.07 -3.03 0.34
CA GLY A 59 7.96 -3.77 1.60
C GLY A 59 6.63 -3.52 2.31
N PHE A 60 6.05 -4.59 2.83
CA PHE A 60 4.77 -4.62 3.55
C PHE A 60 5.01 -4.85 5.05
N SER A 61 4.50 -3.99 5.94
CA SER A 61 4.50 -4.26 7.40
C SER A 61 3.69 -5.51 7.79
N LYS A 62 3.56 -5.83 9.08
CA LYS A 62 2.55 -6.81 9.50
C LYS A 62 1.15 -6.22 9.31
N THR A 63 0.21 -7.05 8.88
CA THR A 63 -1.17 -6.66 8.59
C THR A 63 -1.88 -6.22 9.86
N TYR A 64 -2.51 -5.05 9.84
CA TYR A 64 -3.25 -4.53 11.00
C TYR A 64 -4.73 -4.93 10.99
N SER A 65 -5.33 -5.10 9.81
CA SER A 65 -6.74 -5.47 9.68
C SER A 65 -6.98 -6.34 8.44
N TYR A 66 -7.72 -7.43 8.63
CA TYR A 66 -8.24 -8.28 7.56
C TYR A 66 -9.71 -7.92 7.33
N SER A 67 -10.14 -7.81 6.08
CA SER A 67 -11.57 -7.89 5.79
C SER A 67 -11.81 -8.86 4.63
N ALA A 68 -12.80 -9.73 4.81
CA ALA A 68 -13.20 -10.68 3.79
C ALA A 68 -14.38 -10.07 3.01
N ARG A 69 -14.31 -10.06 1.68
CA ARG A 69 -15.51 -9.80 0.87
C ARG A 69 -16.33 -11.07 0.81
N THR A 70 -17.46 -11.10 1.50
CA THR A 70 -18.48 -12.14 1.32
C THR A 70 -19.47 -11.67 0.26
N THR A 71 -19.35 -12.19 -0.97
CA THR A 71 -20.39 -12.01 -1.99
C THR A 71 -21.48 -13.05 -1.75
N GLU A 72 -22.67 -12.60 -1.38
CA GLU A 72 -23.86 -13.44 -1.23
C GLU A 72 -24.42 -13.79 -2.62
N ASN A 73 -23.83 -14.79 -3.28
CA ASN A 73 -24.43 -15.63 -4.35
C ASN A 73 -23.41 -16.66 -4.87
N SER A 74 -23.16 -17.66 -4.02
CA SER A 74 -22.84 -19.05 -4.37
C SER A 74 -21.54 -19.42 -5.14
N ARG A 75 -20.51 -18.58 -5.20
CA ARG A 75 -19.12 -19.08 -5.41
C ARG A 75 -18.09 -18.32 -4.56
N LEU A 76 -17.71 -18.94 -3.45
CA LEU A 76 -16.63 -18.49 -2.58
C LEU A 76 -15.27 -18.73 -3.26
N LEU A 77 -14.58 -17.64 -3.60
CA LEU A 77 -13.13 -17.61 -3.49
C LEU A 77 -12.82 -16.66 -2.34
N CYS A 78 -12.47 -17.22 -1.19
CA CYS A 78 -12.00 -16.45 -0.05
C CYS A 78 -10.68 -15.77 -0.45
N HIS A 79 -10.76 -14.55 -0.97
CA HIS A 79 -9.61 -13.67 -1.04
C HIS A 79 -9.69 -12.75 0.17
N SER A 80 -8.97 -13.11 1.24
CA SER A 80 -8.69 -12.19 2.33
C SER A 80 -7.98 -10.98 1.74
N SER A 81 -8.72 -9.88 1.62
CA SER A 81 -8.15 -8.62 1.17
C SER A 81 -7.67 -7.93 2.43
N ASN A 82 -6.36 -7.72 2.50
CA ASN A 82 -5.72 -6.98 3.57
C ASN A 82 -5.93 -5.49 3.27
N TYR A 83 -6.55 -4.74 4.18
CA TYR A 83 -7.00 -3.36 3.89
C TYR A 83 -6.31 -2.28 4.67
N PHE A 84 -5.43 -2.57 5.63
CA PHE A 84 -4.79 -1.49 6.39
C PHE A 84 -3.33 -1.76 6.61
N GLN A 85 -2.48 -0.99 5.92
CA GLN A 85 -1.07 -1.18 6.10
C GLN A 85 -0.21 0.01 5.69
N VAL A 86 0.95 0.04 6.34
CA VAL A 86 2.03 0.99 6.16
C VAL A 86 3.09 0.32 5.27
N PHE A 87 3.53 1.00 4.20
CA PHE A 87 4.58 0.50 3.29
C PHE A 87 5.83 1.36 3.40
N PHE A 88 6.98 0.69 3.46
CA PHE A 88 8.29 1.30 3.59
C PHE A 88 9.16 0.84 2.42
N PHE A 89 9.98 1.74 1.89
CA PHE A 89 11.08 1.37 1.02
C PHE A 89 12.30 1.03 1.91
N ASN A 90 12.85 -0.18 1.75
CA ASN A 90 14.05 -0.75 2.39
C ASN A 90 14.60 -0.02 3.64
N LEU A 91 14.49 -0.69 4.79
CA LEU A 91 15.47 -0.57 5.89
C LEU A 91 16.38 -1.80 5.86
#